data_AF-A0A496VC69-F1
#
_entry.id   AF-A0A496VC69-F1
#
_cell.length_a   1.000
_cell.length_b   1.000
_cell.length_c   1.000
_cell.angle_alpha   90.00
_cell.angle_beta   90.00
_cell.angle_gamma   90.00
#
_symmetry.space_group_name_H-M   'P 1'
#
loop_
_entity.id
_entity.type
_entity.pdbx_description
1 polymer ?
#
loop_
_entity_poly.entity_id
_entity_poly.type
_entity_poly.pdbx_seq_one_letter_code
_entity_poly.pdbx_strand_id
1 'polypeptide(L)'
;EYSGVYRTQSPGFRKVLLLSLNELSNEPHNLWIKCFASRQAVKKQAFEKLNQLGLVSIADELGGFINGLMSLLFGSAIGEEKMPIEMMPEKVTELGKQLEEAWLARLTVDDVLARFGQDELLSHIKPVDRLAGLEPDVIEEYLKQFKKQQD
;
A
#
# COMPACT_ATOMS: atom_id res chain seq x y z
N GLU A 1 -15.72 -13.50 -30.29
CA GLU A 1 -15.59 -12.11 -29.82
C GLU A 1 -15.39 -12.14 -28.31
N TYR A 2 -14.63 -11.20 -27.75
CA TYR A 2 -14.40 -11.11 -26.31
C TYR A 2 -15.28 -10.01 -25.73
N SER A 3 -16.02 -10.31 -24.67
CA SER A 3 -16.94 -9.35 -24.03
C SER A 3 -16.18 -8.11 -23.56
N GLY A 4 -16.69 -6.92 -23.91
CA GLY A 4 -16.08 -5.63 -23.55
C GLY A 4 -14.79 -5.29 -24.30
N VAL A 5 -14.42 -6.04 -25.35
CA VAL A 5 -13.23 -5.78 -26.17
C VAL A 5 -13.66 -5.42 -27.59
N TYR A 6 -13.51 -4.14 -27.95
CA TYR A 6 -13.94 -3.61 -29.24
C TYR A 6 -12.74 -3.28 -30.12
N ARG A 7 -12.81 -3.71 -31.39
CA ARG A 7 -11.81 -3.40 -32.41
C ARG A 7 -12.46 -2.57 -33.51
N THR A 8 -11.76 -1.53 -33.93
CA THR A 8 -12.20 -0.75 -35.09
C THR A 8 -12.00 -1.53 -36.39
N GLN A 9 -12.95 -1.37 -37.31
CA GLN A 9 -12.86 -1.94 -38.65
C GLN A 9 -12.08 -1.03 -39.62
N SER A 10 -11.79 0.21 -39.22
CA SER A 10 -11.06 1.18 -40.04
C SER A 10 -9.59 0.78 -40.24
N PRO A 11 -9.09 0.65 -41.48
CA PRO A 11 -7.76 0.14 -41.77
C PRO A 11 -6.62 0.89 -41.05
N GLY A 12 -6.69 2.22 -40.96
CA GLY A 12 -5.68 3.06 -40.31
C GLY A 12 -5.61 2.93 -38.79
N PHE A 13 -6.63 2.36 -38.16
CA PHE A 13 -6.74 2.26 -36.70
C PHE A 13 -6.82 0.81 -36.20
N ARG A 14 -6.57 -0.19 -37.04
CA ARG A 14 -6.70 -1.63 -36.67
C ARG A 14 -5.90 -2.05 -35.42
N LYS A 15 -4.88 -1.28 -35.03
CA LYS A 15 -4.07 -1.50 -33.83
C LYS A 15 -4.70 -0.92 -32.55
N VAL A 16 -5.72 -0.06 -32.67
CA VAL A 16 -6.40 0.56 -31.52
C VAL A 16 -7.48 -0.38 -31.01
N LEU A 17 -7.41 -0.68 -29.71
CA LEU A 17 -8.34 -1.51 -28.97
C LEU A 17 -9.10 -0.64 -27.98
N LEU A 18 -10.42 -0.75 -27.95
CA LEU A 18 -11.25 -0.11 -26.92
C LEU A 18 -11.69 -1.17 -25.92
N LEU A 19 -11.42 -0.92 -24.64
CA LEU A 19 -11.85 -1.77 -23.54
C LEU A 19 -13.01 -1.10 -22.79
N SER A 20 -14.15 -1.79 -22.74
CA SER A 20 -15.29 -1.43 -21.89
C SER A 20 -15.19 -2.20 -20.58
N LEU A 21 -14.61 -1.56 -19.57
CA LEU A 21 -14.36 -2.16 -18.27
C LEU A 21 -15.63 -2.69 -17.59
N ASN A 22 -16.78 -2.08 -17.88
CA ASN A 22 -18.09 -2.50 -17.35
C ASN A 22 -18.59 -3.82 -17.97
N GLU A 23 -18.11 -4.17 -19.16
CA GLU A 23 -18.58 -5.30 -19.97
C GLU A 23 -17.51 -6.39 -20.10
N LEU A 24 -16.29 -6.15 -19.62
CA LEU A 24 -15.23 -7.16 -19.59
C LEU A 24 -15.69 -8.41 -18.83
N SER A 25 -15.28 -9.59 -19.31
CA SER A 25 -15.56 -10.86 -18.64
C SER A 25 -14.94 -10.87 -17.24
N ASN A 26 -15.49 -11.71 -16.36
CA ASN A 26 -14.99 -11.89 -14.99
C ASN A 26 -13.81 -12.88 -14.91
N GLU A 27 -12.94 -12.86 -15.90
CA GLU A 27 -11.72 -13.69 -15.92
C GLU A 27 -10.63 -13.08 -15.03
N PRO A 28 -9.77 -13.89 -14.38
CA PRO A 28 -8.81 -13.42 -13.40
C PRO A 28 -7.94 -12.24 -13.87
N HIS A 29 -7.47 -12.26 -15.11
CA HIS A 29 -6.63 -11.20 -15.68
C HIS A 29 -7.38 -9.88 -15.92
N ASN A 30 -8.71 -9.90 -16.03
CA ASN A 30 -9.54 -8.72 -16.22
C ASN A 30 -9.93 -8.05 -14.90
N LEU A 31 -9.96 -8.81 -13.80
CA LEU A 31 -10.49 -8.33 -12.51
C LEU A 31 -9.77 -7.07 -12.02
N TRP A 32 -8.45 -7.00 -12.16
CA TRP A 32 -7.66 -5.83 -11.79
C TRP A 32 -8.11 -4.56 -12.52
N ILE A 33 -8.28 -4.64 -13.83
CA ILE A 33 -8.68 -3.50 -14.65
C ILE A 33 -10.15 -3.14 -14.38
N LYS A 34 -11.00 -4.15 -14.08
CA LYS A 34 -12.41 -3.93 -13.72
C LYS A 34 -12.62 -3.20 -12.39
N CYS A 35 -11.63 -3.15 -11.51
CA CYS A 35 -11.66 -2.27 -10.33
C CYS A 35 -11.84 -0.79 -10.68
N PHE A 36 -11.45 -0.39 -11.89
CA PHE A 36 -11.59 0.97 -12.41
C PHE A 36 -12.84 1.18 -13.27
N ALA A 37 -13.72 0.18 -13.39
CA ALA A 37 -14.95 0.27 -14.19
C ALA A 37 -15.86 1.39 -13.68
N SER A 38 -16.52 2.16 -14.55
CA SER A 38 -17.33 3.29 -14.07
C SER A 38 -18.55 2.88 -13.23
N ARG A 39 -19.09 1.66 -13.40
CA ARG A 39 -20.20 1.14 -12.59
C ARG A 39 -19.70 0.55 -11.28
N GLN A 40 -20.19 1.11 -10.16
CA GLN A 40 -19.81 0.68 -8.81
C GLN A 40 -20.05 -0.82 -8.56
N ALA A 41 -21.18 -1.37 -9.03
CA ALA A 41 -21.48 -2.80 -8.91
C ALA A 41 -20.41 -3.69 -9.58
N VAL A 42 -19.89 -3.26 -10.74
CA VAL A 42 -18.84 -3.99 -11.46
C VAL A 42 -17.53 -3.92 -10.71
N LYS A 43 -17.17 -2.74 -10.19
CA LYS A 43 -15.98 -2.58 -9.35
C LYS A 43 -16.06 -3.50 -8.12
N LYS A 44 -17.18 -3.44 -7.37
CA LYS A 44 -17.40 -4.23 -6.15
C LYS A 44 -17.25 -5.73 -6.42
N GLN A 45 -17.91 -6.22 -7.47
CA GLN A 45 -17.80 -7.61 -7.90
C GLN A 45 -16.36 -8.00 -8.27
N ALA A 46 -15.62 -7.11 -8.94
CA ALA A 46 -14.23 -7.37 -9.32
C ALA A 46 -13.34 -7.51 -8.08
N PHE A 47 -13.48 -6.60 -7.10
CA PHE A 47 -12.73 -6.66 -5.86
C PHE A 47 -13.09 -7.88 -4.99
N GLU A 48 -14.37 -8.22 -4.85
CA GLU A 48 -14.79 -9.43 -4.14
C GLU A 48 -14.15 -10.69 -4.74
N LYS A 49 -14.07 -10.77 -6.08
CA LYS A 49 -13.41 -11.87 -6.77
C LYS A 49 -11.90 -11.86 -6.61
N LEU A 50 -11.25 -10.69 -6.62
CA LEU A 50 -9.82 -10.58 -6.33
C LEU A 50 -9.50 -11.07 -4.91
N ASN A 51 -10.33 -10.72 -3.93
CA ASN A 51 -10.22 -11.21 -2.56
C ASN A 51 -10.38 -12.73 -2.48
N GLN A 52 -11.41 -13.29 -3.14
CA GLN A 52 -11.66 -14.73 -3.16
C GLN A 52 -10.54 -15.54 -3.83
N LEU A 53 -9.91 -14.99 -4.87
CA LEU A 53 -8.83 -15.64 -5.59
C LEU A 53 -7.47 -15.55 -4.87
N GLY A 54 -7.41 -14.92 -3.68
CA GLY A 54 -6.14 -14.74 -2.96
C GLY A 54 -5.17 -13.81 -3.69
N LEU A 55 -5.61 -13.02 -4.68
CA LEU A 55 -4.76 -12.05 -5.38
C LEU A 55 -4.30 -10.91 -4.45
N VAL A 56 -4.99 -10.70 -3.34
CA VAL A 56 -4.57 -9.84 -2.21
C VAL A 56 -3.37 -10.43 -1.45
N SER A 57 -3.02 -11.70 -1.68
CA SER A 57 -1.86 -12.38 -1.10
C SER A 57 -0.64 -12.47 -2.04
N ILE A 58 -0.70 -11.90 -3.26
CA ILE A 58 0.39 -12.03 -4.25
C ILE A 58 1.58 -11.10 -3.96
N ALA A 59 1.37 -10.07 -3.15
CA ALA A 59 2.41 -9.41 -2.36
C ALA A 59 1.69 -8.65 -1.24
N ASP A 60 2.21 -8.70 -0.03
CA ASP A 60 1.68 -7.96 1.11
C ASP A 60 1.46 -6.47 0.76
N GLU A 61 2.37 -5.88 0.00
CA GLU A 61 2.31 -4.51 -0.53
C GLU A 61 1.09 -4.27 -1.43
N LEU A 62 0.74 -5.22 -2.30
CA LEU A 62 -0.41 -5.13 -3.19
C LEU A 62 -1.73 -5.22 -2.43
N GLY A 63 -1.78 -6.04 -1.38
CA GLY A 63 -2.97 -6.19 -0.55
C GLY A 63 -3.32 -4.90 0.19
N GLY A 64 -2.31 -4.20 0.73
CA GLY A 64 -2.49 -2.89 1.36
C GLY A 64 -2.96 -1.82 0.38
N PHE A 65 -2.36 -1.78 -0.81
CA PHE A 65 -2.77 -0.88 -1.88
C PHE A 65 -4.20 -1.12 -2.35
N ILE A 66 -4.61 -2.39 -2.54
CA ILE A 66 -5.99 -2.79 -2.90
C ILE A 66 -6.97 -2.38 -1.81
N ASN A 67 -6.66 -2.63 -0.55
CA ASN A 67 -7.52 -2.27 0.57
C ASN A 67 -7.67 -0.75 0.73
N GLY A 68 -6.58 0.00 0.53
CA GLY A 68 -6.62 1.47 0.51
C GLY A 68 -7.46 2.01 -0.64
N LEU A 69 -7.27 1.48 -1.86
CA LEU A 69 -8.11 1.80 -3.02
C LEU A 69 -9.59 1.44 -2.78
N MET A 70 -9.87 0.30 -2.15
CA MET A 70 -11.22 -0.12 -1.79
C MET A 70 -11.87 0.86 -0.82
N SER A 71 -11.16 1.26 0.23
CA SER A 71 -11.66 2.28 1.15
C SER A 71 -11.92 3.61 0.45
N LEU A 72 -11.03 4.03 -0.44
CA LEU A 72 -11.18 5.28 -1.20
C LEU A 72 -12.35 5.23 -2.21
N LEU A 73 -12.53 4.09 -2.90
CA LEU A 73 -13.54 3.92 -3.94
C LEU A 73 -14.93 3.55 -3.40
N PHE A 74 -15.01 2.97 -2.19
CA PHE A 74 -16.27 2.46 -1.62
C PHE A 74 -16.53 2.82 -0.16
N GLY A 75 -15.67 3.57 0.51
CA GLY A 75 -15.78 3.96 1.93
C GLY A 75 -16.93 4.93 2.24
N SER A 76 -18.05 4.83 1.54
CA SER A 76 -19.28 5.61 1.71
C SER A 76 -20.54 4.87 1.26
N ALA A 77 -20.59 3.54 1.38
CA ALA A 77 -21.75 2.79 0.93
C ALA A 77 -22.12 1.63 1.87
N ILE A 78 -22.53 1.97 3.10
CA ILE A 78 -23.66 1.27 3.74
C ILE A 78 -24.83 2.25 3.64
N GLY A 79 -25.65 2.11 2.61
CA GLY A 79 -26.77 2.99 2.33
C GLY A 79 -26.72 3.55 0.91
N GLU A 80 -27.70 3.16 0.10
CA GLU A 80 -27.86 3.60 -1.27
C GLU A 80 -28.18 5.10 -1.32
N GLU A 81 -27.22 5.92 -1.76
CA GLU A 81 -27.49 7.07 -2.61
C GLU A 81 -26.17 7.52 -3.24
N LYS A 82 -26.21 7.81 -4.55
CA LYS A 82 -25.07 8.39 -5.27
C LYS A 82 -24.81 9.78 -4.72
N MET A 83 -23.99 9.89 -3.68
CA MET A 83 -23.27 11.14 -3.50
C MET A 83 -22.18 11.18 -4.57
N PRO A 84 -22.00 12.29 -5.31
CA PRO A 84 -20.69 12.55 -5.88
C PRO A 84 -19.73 12.40 -4.70
N ILE A 85 -18.62 11.69 -4.90
CA ILE A 85 -17.52 11.79 -3.94
C ILE A 85 -17.02 13.23 -4.12
N GLU A 86 -17.72 14.20 -3.52
CA GLU A 86 -17.08 15.40 -3.05
C GLU A 86 -16.07 14.84 -2.06
N MET A 87 -14.83 14.73 -2.54
CA MET A 87 -13.66 14.46 -1.73
C MET A 87 -13.52 15.65 -0.79
N MET A 88 -14.38 15.70 0.22
CA MET A 88 -14.35 16.68 1.27
C MET A 88 -12.98 16.52 1.95
N PRO A 89 -12.22 17.62 2.12
CA PRO A 89 -10.86 17.57 2.66
C PRO A 89 -10.76 16.75 3.96
N GLU A 90 -11.79 16.80 4.79
CA GLU A 90 -11.89 16.08 6.06
C GLU A 90 -11.91 14.57 5.85
N LYS A 91 -12.61 14.10 4.81
CA LYS A 91 -12.74 12.67 4.50
C LYS A 91 -11.48 12.12 3.85
N VAL A 92 -10.81 12.92 3.02
CA VAL A 92 -9.49 12.58 2.48
C VAL A 92 -8.45 12.51 3.60
N THR A 93 -8.52 13.44 4.55
CA THR A 93 -7.63 13.45 5.72
C THR A 93 -7.84 12.21 6.59
N GLU A 94 -9.09 11.85 6.85
CA GLU A 94 -9.43 10.65 7.63
C GLU A 94 -8.96 9.36 6.94
N LEU A 95 -9.14 9.26 5.61
CA LEU A 95 -8.63 8.14 4.83
C LEU A 95 -7.10 8.08 4.83
N GLY A 96 -6.44 9.24 4.77
CA GLY A 96 -4.99 9.35 4.90
C GLY A 96 -4.49 8.77 6.21
N LYS A 97 -5.15 9.09 7.33
CA LYS A 97 -4.84 8.53 8.65
C LYS A 97 -5.03 7.03 8.71
N GLN A 98 -6.14 6.51 8.18
CA GLN A 98 -6.39 5.06 8.17
C GLN A 98 -5.34 4.30 7.34
N LEU A 99 -4.93 4.87 6.21
CA LEU A 99 -3.87 4.31 5.39
C LEU A 99 -2.51 4.38 6.10
N GLU A 100 -2.21 5.50 6.76
CA GLU A 100 -1.00 5.69 7.56
C GLU A 100 -0.93 4.67 8.71
N GLU A 101 -2.00 4.50 9.48
CA GLU A 101 -2.10 3.51 10.55
C GLU A 101 -1.94 2.08 10.04
N ALA A 102 -2.62 1.74 8.94
CA ALA A 102 -2.51 0.43 8.31
C ALA A 102 -1.10 0.16 7.76
N TRP A 103 -0.39 1.19 7.32
CA TRP A 103 0.99 1.08 6.87
C TRP A 103 1.96 0.96 8.04
N LEU A 104 1.83 1.80 9.08
CA LEU A 104 2.64 1.78 10.29
C LEU A 104 2.52 0.44 11.03
N ALA A 105 1.32 -0.14 11.11
CA ALA A 105 1.08 -1.43 11.75
C ALA A 105 1.82 -2.60 11.08
N ARG A 106 2.34 -2.41 9.87
CA ARG A 106 3.04 -3.44 9.09
C ARG A 106 4.56 -3.30 9.12
N LEU A 107 5.06 -2.15 9.57
CA LEU A 107 6.50 -1.92 9.61
C LEU A 107 7.10 -2.64 10.80
N THR A 108 8.17 -3.39 10.56
CA THR A 108 9.03 -3.90 11.62
C THR A 108 9.92 -2.77 12.16
N VAL A 109 10.49 -2.98 13.35
CA VAL A 109 11.49 -2.05 13.90
C VAL A 109 12.66 -1.86 12.92
N ASP A 110 13.11 -2.95 12.29
CA ASP A 110 14.22 -2.91 11.34
C ASP A 110 13.87 -2.09 10.09
N ASP A 111 12.64 -2.21 9.56
CA ASP A 111 12.18 -1.41 8.41
C ASP A 111 12.17 0.09 8.70
N VAL A 112 11.88 0.46 9.95
CA VAL A 112 11.90 1.85 10.40
C VAL A 112 13.34 2.33 10.57
N LEU A 113 14.18 1.55 11.26
CA LEU A 113 15.57 1.92 11.51
C LEU A 113 16.40 2.04 10.23
N ALA A 114 16.16 1.18 9.23
CA ALA A 114 16.86 1.19 7.95
C ALA A 114 16.69 2.49 7.14
N ARG A 115 15.71 3.34 7.49
CA ARG A 115 15.45 4.61 6.81
C ARG A 115 16.34 5.73 7.28
N PHE A 116 16.97 5.57 8.43
CA PHE A 116 17.76 6.60 9.08
C PHE A 116 19.23 6.20 9.11
N GLY A 117 20.11 7.20 9.00
CA GLY A 117 21.53 6.98 9.24
C GLY A 117 21.79 6.65 10.71
N GLN A 118 22.83 5.86 10.99
CA GLN A 118 23.20 5.51 12.36
C GLN A 118 23.47 6.77 13.21
N ASP A 119 24.15 7.77 12.65
CA ASP A 119 24.44 9.04 13.34
C ASP A 119 23.16 9.82 13.68
N GLU A 120 22.18 9.81 12.78
CA GLU A 120 20.88 10.45 12.98
C GLU A 120 20.09 9.76 14.10
N LEU A 121 19.99 8.42 14.06
CA LEU A 121 19.35 7.63 15.11
C LEU A 121 19.99 7.90 16.48
N LEU A 122 21.32 7.85 16.54
CA LEU A 122 22.05 8.07 17.79
C LEU A 122 21.88 9.51 18.28
N SER A 123 21.76 10.50 17.39
CA SER A 123 21.57 11.91 17.79
C SER A 123 20.30 12.13 18.64
N HIS A 124 19.28 11.29 18.46
CA HIS A 124 18.04 11.33 19.23
C HIS A 124 18.10 10.57 20.56
N ILE A 125 19.16 9.78 20.80
CA ILE A 125 19.35 8.97 22.01
C ILE A 125 20.46 9.58 22.87
N LYS A 126 20.17 9.90 24.14
CA LYS A 126 21.19 10.46 25.04
C LYS A 126 22.34 9.45 25.21
N PRO A 127 23.59 9.92 25.34
CA PRO A 127 24.75 9.03 25.43
C PRO A 127 24.63 7.92 26.49
N VAL A 128 24.03 8.21 27.64
CA VAL A 128 23.84 7.23 28.72
C VAL A 128 22.82 6.14 28.34
N ASP A 129 21.74 6.51 27.63
CA ASP A 129 20.68 5.58 27.22
C ASP A 129 21.16 4.64 26.11
N ARG A 130 22.17 5.05 25.32
CA ARG A 130 22.82 4.18 24.32
C ARG A 130 23.54 2.98 24.95
N LEU A 131 23.91 3.10 26.22
CA LEU A 131 24.61 2.06 26.97
C LEU A 131 23.64 1.18 27.78
N ALA A 132 22.34 1.50 27.79
CA ALA A 132 21.34 0.76 28.54
C ALA A 132 21.23 -0.68 28.03
N GLY A 133 21.29 -1.65 28.96
CA GLY A 133 21.23 -3.08 28.64
C GLY A 133 22.58 -3.72 28.32
N LEU A 134 23.68 -2.96 28.25
CA LEU A 134 25.03 -3.50 28.19
C LEU A 134 25.54 -3.81 29.60
N GLU A 135 26.24 -4.94 29.74
CA GLU A 135 26.92 -5.28 30.98
C GLU A 135 28.11 -4.33 31.22
N PRO A 136 28.35 -3.88 32.47
CA PRO A 136 29.46 -2.99 32.78
C PRO A 136 30.82 -3.52 32.31
N ASP A 137 31.05 -4.82 32.43
CA ASP A 137 32.31 -5.47 32.05
C ASP A 137 32.60 -5.32 30.54
N VAL A 138 31.57 -5.40 29.70
CA VAL A 138 31.67 -5.20 28.23
C VAL A 138 32.08 -3.76 27.91
N ILE A 139 31.50 -2.79 28.62
CA ILE A 139 31.83 -1.37 28.46
C ILE A 139 33.28 -1.11 28.88
N GLU A 140 33.69 -1.67 30.02
CA GLU A 140 35.06 -1.54 30.51
C GLU A 140 36.10 -2.15 29.55
N GLU A 141 35.80 -3.31 28.98
CA GLU A 141 36.67 -3.97 27.99
C GLU A 141 36.84 -3.11 26.73
N TYR A 142 35.74 -2.57 26.19
CA TYR A 142 35.78 -1.64 25.07
C TYR A 142 36.64 -0.40 25.38
N LEU A 143 36.46 0.20 26.57
CA LEU A 143 37.26 1.36 27.00
C LEU A 143 38.76 1.03 27.14
N LYS A 144 39.12 -0.18 27.58
CA LYS A 144 40.52 -0.65 27.62
C LYS A 144 41.11 -0.78 26.22
N GLN A 145 40.35 -1.30 25.26
CA GLN A 145 40.79 -1.40 23.86
C GLN A 145 40.95 -0.02 23.22
N PHE A 146 40.01 0.89 23.47
CA PHE A 146 40.04 2.26 22.92
C PHE A 146 41.26 3.04 23.41
N LYS A 147 41.60 2.96 24.71
CA LYS A 147 42.80 3.59 25.26
C LYS A 147 44.09 3.09 24.61
N LYS A 148 44.20 1.78 24.35
CA LYS A 148 45.35 1.19 23.65
C LYS A 148 45.50 1.62 22.18
N GLN A 149 44.44 2.13 21.56
CA GLN A 149 44.47 2.64 20.19
C GLN A 149 44.85 4.13 20.12
N GLN A 150 44.82 4.84 21.26
CA GLN A 150 45.21 6.25 21.34
C GLN A 150 46.68 6.46 21.77
N ASP A 151 47.32 5.43 22.34
CA ASP A 151 48.76 5.38 22.66
C ASP A 151 49.59 4.95 21.44
#